data_AF-A0A821INK3-F1
#
_entry.id   AF-A0A821INK3-F1
#
_cell.length_a   1.000
_cell.length_b   1.000
_cell.length_c   1.000
_cell.angle_alpha   90.00
_cell.angle_beta   90.00
_cell.angle_gamma   90.00
#
_symmetry.space_group_name_H-M   'P 1'
#
loop_
_entity.id
_entity.type
_entity.pdbx_description
1 polymer ?
#
loop_
_entity_poly.entity_id
_entity_poly.type
_entity_poly.pdbx_seq_one_letter_code
_entity_poly.pdbx_strand_id
1 'polypeptide(L)'
;MAETPLDSIPSIFQELRAEFNSGKTKSIAWRKRQIEQLYKMCDEQKEVFASAAHADFHRPTAETLLYDCGVIRNECVHTLNHIDEWARDEYRSDSLAYATMDKCVHREPYGICLIIGAWNYPFLITLSPLIGALAAGNCAILKPSELAPNSATIIAKMVERYLDPSCVRVVLGAVDQTQALLKGDIDHLFYTGSTMV
;
A
#
# COMPACT_ATOMS: atom_id res chain seq x y z
N MET A 1 -3.31 -18.21 -11.48
CA MET A 1 -3.66 -16.78 -11.33
C MET A 1 -3.61 -16.14 -12.70
N ALA A 2 -4.61 -15.34 -13.09
CA ALA A 2 -4.55 -14.60 -14.35
C ALA A 2 -3.63 -13.38 -14.16
N GLU A 3 -2.69 -13.19 -15.09
CA GLU A 3 -1.77 -12.07 -15.07
C GLU A 3 -2.45 -10.80 -15.60
N THR A 4 -1.98 -9.65 -15.14
CA THR A 4 -2.37 -8.35 -15.68
C THR A 4 -1.78 -8.18 -17.08
N PRO A 5 -2.59 -7.89 -18.11
CA PRO A 5 -2.10 -7.63 -19.46
C PRO A 5 -1.11 -6.47 -19.49
N LEU A 6 0.04 -6.65 -20.15
CA LEU A 6 1.13 -5.66 -20.17
C LEU A 6 0.71 -4.32 -20.78
N ASP A 7 -0.17 -4.36 -21.78
CA ASP A 7 -0.74 -3.19 -22.47
C ASP A 7 -1.68 -2.36 -21.58
N SER A 8 -2.19 -2.94 -20.49
CA SER A 8 -3.01 -2.21 -19.51
C SER A 8 -2.19 -1.44 -18.46
N ILE A 9 -0.91 -1.78 -18.26
CA ILE A 9 -0.09 -1.13 -17.22
C ILE A 9 0.08 0.39 -17.46
N PRO A 10 0.32 0.88 -18.69
CA PRO A 10 0.36 2.32 -18.95
C PRO A 10 -0.93 3.06 -18.57
N SER A 11 -2.10 2.48 -18.81
CA SER A 11 -3.37 3.12 -18.46
C SER A 11 -3.60 3.17 -16.94
N ILE A 12 -3.14 2.14 -16.21
CA ILE A 12 -3.12 2.14 -14.74
C ILE A 12 -2.39 3.38 -14.21
N PHE A 13 -1.19 3.67 -14.73
CA PHE A 13 -0.44 4.86 -14.33
C PHE A 13 -1.15 6.16 -14.67
N GLN A 14 -1.73 6.25 -15.86
CA GLN A 14 -2.47 7.44 -16.29
C GLN A 14 -3.66 7.74 -15.38
N GLU A 15 -4.45 6.72 -15.05
CA GLU A 15 -5.62 6.82 -14.17
C GLU A 15 -5.19 7.22 -12.75
N LEU A 16 -4.19 6.54 -12.17
CA LEU A 16 -3.68 6.85 -10.83
C LEU A 16 -3.10 8.27 -10.74
N ARG A 17 -2.39 8.72 -11.79
CA ARG A 17 -1.82 10.08 -11.84
C ARG A 17 -2.93 11.13 -11.92
N ALA A 18 -3.97 10.90 -12.72
CA ALA A 18 -5.12 11.79 -12.80
C ALA A 18 -5.82 11.90 -11.44
N GLU A 19 -6.05 10.77 -10.77
CA GLU A 19 -6.70 10.73 -9.45
C GLU A 19 -5.83 11.39 -8.37
N PHE A 20 -4.52 11.16 -8.37
CA PHE A 20 -3.61 11.86 -7.45
C PHE A 20 -3.64 13.37 -7.67
N ASN A 21 -3.56 13.82 -8.93
CA ASN A 21 -3.56 15.23 -9.31
C ASN A 21 -4.89 15.94 -9.00
N SER A 22 -6.00 15.20 -8.90
CA SER A 22 -7.28 15.74 -8.43
C SER A 22 -7.24 16.22 -6.97
N GLY A 23 -6.23 15.79 -6.19
CA GLY A 23 -6.08 16.10 -4.78
C GLY A 23 -6.91 15.22 -3.84
N LYS A 24 -7.64 14.21 -4.37
CA LYS A 24 -8.48 13.29 -3.59
C LYS A 24 -7.74 12.68 -2.39
N THR A 25 -6.51 12.22 -2.61
CA THR A 25 -5.68 11.54 -1.59
C THR A 25 -5.11 12.49 -0.52
N LYS A 26 -5.16 13.82 -0.75
CA LYS A 26 -4.67 14.81 0.22
C LYS A 26 -5.56 14.90 1.47
N SER A 27 -6.84 14.57 1.35
CA SER A 27 -7.80 14.62 2.46
C SER A 27 -7.48 13.59 3.55
N ILE A 28 -7.24 14.04 4.78
CA ILE A 28 -7.01 13.15 5.93
C ILE A 28 -8.21 12.23 6.19
N ALA A 29 -9.44 12.71 5.95
CA ALA A 29 -10.63 11.89 6.07
C ALA A 29 -10.63 10.74 5.06
N TRP A 30 -10.20 10.97 3.82
CA TRP A 30 -10.06 9.91 2.82
C TRP A 30 -8.98 8.92 3.24
N ARG A 31 -7.81 9.38 3.69
CA ARG A 31 -6.70 8.52 4.12
C ARG A 31 -7.12 7.60 5.27
N LYS A 32 -7.74 8.16 6.31
CA LYS A 32 -8.31 7.40 7.42
C LYS A 32 -9.31 6.36 6.95
N ARG A 33 -10.22 6.74 6.04
CA ARG A 33 -11.21 5.82 5.52
C ARG A 33 -10.58 4.62 4.81
N GLN A 34 -9.52 4.82 4.01
CA GLN A 34 -8.83 3.71 3.37
C GLN A 34 -8.17 2.77 4.40
N ILE A 35 -7.52 3.33 5.42
CA ILE A 35 -6.87 2.53 6.48
C ILE A 35 -7.89 1.77 7.35
N GLU A 36 -9.05 2.38 7.64
CA GLU A 36 -10.18 1.70 8.28
C GLU A 36 -10.69 0.52 7.43
N GLN A 37 -10.81 0.69 6.12
CA GLN A 37 -11.23 -0.39 5.22
C GLN A 37 -10.18 -1.49 5.14
N LEU A 38 -8.89 -1.15 5.15
CA LEU A 38 -7.80 -2.13 5.21
C LEU A 38 -7.83 -2.94 6.51
N TYR A 39 -8.10 -2.28 7.65
CA TYR A 39 -8.34 -2.97 8.93
C TYR A 39 -9.51 -3.95 8.80
N LYS A 40 -10.66 -3.50 8.29
CA LYS A 40 -11.86 -4.34 8.12
C LYS A 40 -11.60 -5.52 7.21
N MET A 41 -10.92 -5.31 6.08
CA MET A 41 -10.50 -6.36 5.18
C MET A 41 -9.74 -7.46 5.93
N CYS A 42 -8.75 -7.08 6.74
CA CYS A 42 -7.94 -8.04 7.50
C CYS A 42 -8.67 -8.66 8.70
N ASP A 43 -9.75 -8.06 9.20
CA ASP A 43 -10.55 -8.66 10.27
C ASP A 43 -11.63 -9.60 9.77
N GLU A 44 -12.37 -9.17 8.74
CA GLU A 44 -13.49 -9.89 8.15
C GLU A 44 -13.04 -11.04 7.25
N GLN A 45 -11.86 -10.94 6.61
CA GLN A 45 -11.36 -11.92 5.64
C GLN A 45 -10.17 -12.74 6.15
N LYS A 46 -9.88 -12.71 7.45
CA LYS A 46 -8.71 -13.40 8.05
C LYS A 46 -8.66 -14.91 7.77
N GLU A 47 -9.81 -15.58 7.75
CA GLU A 47 -9.89 -17.01 7.42
C GLU A 47 -9.65 -17.28 5.94
N VAL A 48 -10.05 -16.35 5.06
CA VAL A 48 -9.75 -16.42 3.62
C VAL A 48 -8.24 -16.25 3.39
N PHE A 49 -7.61 -15.32 4.11
CA PHE A 49 -6.16 -15.10 4.05
C PHE A 49 -5.40 -16.33 4.54
N ALA A 50 -5.79 -16.88 5.69
CA ALA A 50 -5.19 -18.10 6.22
C ALA A 50 -5.35 -19.29 5.27
N SER A 51 -6.53 -19.46 4.67
CA SER A 51 -6.78 -20.52 3.70
C SER A 51 -5.90 -20.40 2.45
N ALA A 52 -5.68 -19.18 1.95
CA ALA A 52 -4.83 -18.93 0.80
C ALA A 52 -3.34 -19.16 1.11
N ALA A 53 -2.86 -18.68 2.26
CA ALA A 53 -1.49 -18.96 2.71
C ALA A 53 -1.25 -20.46 2.96
N HIS A 54 -2.27 -21.17 3.45
CA HIS A 54 -2.22 -22.61 3.61
C HIS A 54 -2.17 -23.33 2.24
N ALA A 55 -2.93 -22.87 1.25
CA ALA A 55 -2.90 -23.42 -0.10
C ALA A 55 -1.55 -23.20 -0.80
N ASP A 56 -0.86 -22.08 -0.50
CA ASP A 56 0.46 -21.78 -1.08
C ASP A 56 1.60 -22.54 -0.37
N PHE A 57 1.57 -22.64 0.97
CA PHE A 57 2.74 -23.06 1.75
C PHE A 57 2.46 -24.08 2.87
N HIS A 58 1.24 -24.59 2.98
CA HIS A 58 0.77 -25.38 4.14
C HIS A 58 0.98 -24.67 5.49
N ARG A 59 0.96 -23.33 5.47
CA ARG A 59 1.15 -22.52 6.67
C ARG A 59 0.04 -22.82 7.70
N PRO A 60 0.37 -22.97 8.99
CA PRO A 60 -0.63 -23.08 10.03
C PRO A 60 -1.51 -21.82 10.09
N THR A 61 -2.83 -21.99 10.22
CA THR A 61 -3.80 -20.89 10.31
C THR A 61 -3.39 -19.84 11.35
N ALA A 62 -2.98 -20.28 12.55
CA ALA A 62 -2.59 -19.39 13.64
C ALA A 62 -1.43 -18.44 13.25
N GLU A 63 -0.51 -18.90 12.40
CA GLU A 63 0.62 -18.11 11.95
C GLU A 63 0.16 -16.95 11.05
N THR A 64 -0.70 -17.20 10.06
CA THR A 64 -1.29 -16.13 9.22
C THR A 64 -2.17 -15.19 10.04
N LEU A 65 -2.95 -15.70 10.98
CA LEU A 65 -3.81 -14.86 11.81
C LEU A 65 -2.99 -13.91 12.69
N LEU A 66 -1.88 -14.37 13.24
CA LEU A 66 -1.04 -13.58 14.14
C LEU A 66 -0.08 -12.66 13.38
N TYR A 67 0.72 -13.21 12.47
CA TYR A 67 1.84 -12.50 11.85
C TYR A 67 1.45 -11.74 10.58
N ASP A 68 0.42 -12.16 9.85
CA ASP A 68 -0.12 -11.36 8.75
C ASP A 68 -1.26 -10.45 9.24
N CYS A 69 -2.43 -11.02 9.50
CA CYS A 69 -3.64 -10.23 9.77
C CYS A 69 -3.55 -9.43 11.07
N GLY A 70 -2.99 -10.02 12.13
CA GLY A 70 -2.85 -9.40 13.44
C GLY A 70 -1.95 -8.17 13.41
N VAL A 71 -0.77 -8.29 12.77
CA VAL A 71 0.19 -7.19 12.62
C VAL A 71 -0.42 -6.06 11.78
N ILE A 72 -0.99 -6.36 10.61
CA ILE A 72 -1.61 -5.36 9.74
C ILE A 72 -2.70 -4.58 10.49
N ARG A 73 -3.58 -5.27 11.23
CA ARG A 73 -4.64 -4.61 12.02
C ARG A 73 -4.05 -3.70 13.10
N ASN A 74 -3.02 -4.14 13.81
CA ASN A 74 -2.36 -3.33 14.83
C ASN A 74 -1.72 -2.08 14.23
N GLU A 75 -1.07 -2.20 13.08
CA GLU A 75 -0.51 -1.07 12.35
C GLU A 75 -1.60 -0.10 11.88
N CYS A 76 -2.71 -0.58 11.33
CA CYS A 76 -3.85 0.27 10.96
C CYS A 76 -4.35 1.08 12.17
N VAL A 77 -4.55 0.44 13.33
CA VAL A 77 -4.98 1.11 14.56
C VAL A 77 -3.95 2.14 15.01
N HIS A 78 -2.67 1.77 15.02
CA HIS A 78 -1.59 2.68 15.37
C HIS A 78 -1.59 3.92 14.45
N THR A 79 -1.64 3.72 13.13
CA THR A 79 -1.69 4.81 12.16
C THR A 79 -2.92 5.69 12.34
N LEU A 80 -4.12 5.11 12.49
CA LEU A 80 -5.36 5.87 12.68
C LEU A 80 -5.31 6.77 13.92
N ASN A 81 -4.66 6.30 14.99
CA ASN A 81 -4.52 7.06 16.24
C ASN A 81 -3.55 8.25 16.14
N HIS A 82 -2.62 8.25 15.17
CA HIS A 82 -1.55 9.25 15.09
C HIS A 82 -1.55 10.09 13.80
N ILE A 83 -2.29 9.69 12.76
CA ILE A 83 -2.22 10.32 11.45
C ILE A 83 -2.53 11.83 11.46
N ASP A 84 -3.42 12.31 12.34
CA ASP A 84 -3.70 13.76 12.46
C ASP A 84 -2.52 14.55 13.00
N GLU A 85 -1.72 13.94 13.89
CA GLU A 85 -0.49 14.52 14.41
C GLU A 85 0.59 14.49 13.34
N TRP A 86 0.79 13.34 12.68
CA TRP A 86 1.83 13.15 11.67
C TRP A 86 1.65 14.03 10.43
N ALA A 87 0.40 14.33 10.06
CA ALA A 87 0.10 15.17 8.91
C ALA A 87 0.07 16.67 9.23
N ARG A 88 0.19 17.06 10.49
CA ARG A 88 0.14 18.47 10.88
C ARG A 88 1.41 19.20 10.44
N ASP A 89 1.21 20.43 10.02
CA ASP A 89 2.25 21.44 9.84
C ASP A 89 3.13 21.59 11.08
N GLU A 90 4.44 21.46 10.90
CA GLU A 90 5.41 21.60 11.98
C GLU A 90 6.10 22.97 11.92
N TYR A 91 5.72 23.84 12.85
CA TYR A 91 6.32 25.17 12.99
C TYR A 91 7.65 25.11 13.74
N ARG A 92 8.67 25.79 13.22
CA ARG A 92 10.03 25.77 13.78
C ARG A 92 10.47 27.17 14.20
N SER A 93 10.94 27.29 15.45
CA SER A 93 11.71 28.45 15.88
C SER A 93 13.15 28.33 15.39
N ASP A 94 13.72 29.41 14.89
CA ASP A 94 15.09 29.46 14.40
C ASP A 94 15.67 30.86 14.69
N SER A 95 16.90 31.17 14.26
CA SER A 95 17.67 32.33 14.71
C SER A 95 16.88 33.66 14.62
N LEU A 96 17.22 34.60 15.50
CA LEU A 96 16.63 35.94 15.57
C LEU A 96 16.71 36.69 14.23
N ALA A 97 17.68 36.37 13.37
CA ALA A 97 17.82 36.98 12.05
C ALA A 97 16.59 36.76 11.15
N TYR A 98 15.78 35.75 11.44
CA TYR A 98 14.60 35.37 10.69
C TYR A 98 13.33 35.36 11.57
N ALA A 99 13.33 36.11 12.68
CA ALA A 99 12.25 36.09 13.67
C ALA A 99 10.90 36.59 13.13
N THR A 100 10.89 37.33 12.02
CA THR A 100 9.67 37.85 11.39
C THR A 100 9.11 36.95 10.29
N MET A 101 9.77 35.84 9.98
CA MET A 101 9.34 34.90 8.94
C MET A 101 8.57 33.73 9.55
N ASP A 102 7.47 33.34 8.91
CA ASP A 102 6.77 32.10 9.26
C ASP A 102 7.51 30.89 8.67
N LYS A 103 7.79 29.90 9.50
CA LYS A 103 8.64 28.75 9.17
C LYS A 103 7.90 27.48 9.51
N CYS A 104 7.42 26.83 8.47
CA CYS A 104 6.62 25.63 8.57
C CYS A 104 7.23 24.52 7.70
N VAL A 105 7.25 23.31 8.22
CA VAL A 105 7.49 22.09 7.45
C VAL A 105 6.17 21.44 7.14
N HIS A 106 5.82 21.40 5.85
CA HIS A 106 4.66 20.66 5.35
C HIS A 106 5.05 19.23 4.99
N ARG A 107 4.18 18.26 5.31
CA ARG A 107 4.34 16.86 4.90
C ARG A 107 3.46 16.59 3.69
N GLU A 108 4.08 16.47 2.51
CA GLU A 108 3.37 16.22 1.26
C GLU A 108 3.59 14.78 0.75
N PRO A 109 2.57 14.15 0.13
CA PRO A 109 2.74 12.86 -0.53
C PRO A 109 3.68 12.95 -1.73
N TYR A 110 4.35 11.83 -2.02
CA TYR A 110 5.17 11.68 -3.22
C TYR A 110 4.33 11.60 -4.50
N GLY A 111 3.25 10.80 -4.49
CA GLY A 111 2.44 10.54 -5.68
C GLY A 111 1.96 9.10 -5.78
N ILE A 112 2.49 8.34 -6.73
CA ILE A 112 2.22 6.93 -6.96
C ILE A 112 3.35 6.10 -6.34
N CYS A 113 3.01 5.33 -5.30
CA CYS A 113 3.93 4.38 -4.68
C CYS A 113 3.78 2.98 -5.28
N LEU A 114 4.87 2.38 -5.74
CA LEU A 114 4.92 0.98 -6.12
C LEU A 114 5.40 0.13 -4.94
N ILE A 115 4.63 -0.88 -4.54
CA ILE A 115 4.95 -1.81 -3.47
C ILE A 115 5.09 -3.21 -4.07
N ILE A 116 6.31 -3.75 -4.05
CA ILE A 116 6.63 -5.09 -4.54
C ILE A 116 6.81 -6.01 -3.34
N GLY A 117 5.85 -6.93 -3.16
CA GLY A 117 5.82 -7.87 -2.04
C GLY A 117 6.60 -9.16 -2.30
N ALA A 118 7.03 -9.80 -1.22
CA ALA A 118 7.65 -11.13 -1.23
C ALA A 118 6.63 -12.24 -0.93
N TRP A 119 7.03 -13.50 -1.15
CA TRP A 119 6.15 -14.66 -0.99
C TRP A 119 6.10 -15.22 0.44
N ASN A 120 7.10 -14.96 1.27
CA ASN A 120 7.25 -15.59 2.59
C ASN A 120 6.23 -15.08 3.61
N TYR A 121 5.82 -13.81 3.56
CA TYR A 121 4.66 -13.28 4.29
C TYR A 121 3.82 -12.45 3.33
N PRO A 122 3.06 -13.12 2.45
CA PRO A 122 2.56 -12.49 1.22
C PRO A 122 1.57 -11.37 1.51
N PHE A 123 0.83 -11.45 2.63
CA PHE A 123 -0.10 -10.40 3.03
C PHE A 123 0.61 -9.28 3.80
N LEU A 124 1.39 -9.60 4.85
CA LEU A 124 2.08 -8.60 5.66
C LEU A 124 2.97 -7.69 4.80
N ILE A 125 3.90 -8.29 4.06
CA ILE A 125 4.95 -7.55 3.36
C ILE A 125 4.38 -6.74 2.18
N THR A 126 3.20 -7.12 1.68
CA THR A 126 2.52 -6.37 0.61
C THR A 126 1.59 -5.27 1.17
N LEU A 127 0.87 -5.54 2.26
CA LEU A 127 -0.19 -4.67 2.78
C LEU A 127 0.26 -3.72 3.89
N SER A 128 1.29 -4.06 4.67
CA SER A 128 1.83 -3.16 5.71
C SER A 128 2.40 -1.87 5.10
N PRO A 129 3.26 -1.92 4.05
CA PRO A 129 3.77 -0.70 3.42
C PRO A 129 2.66 0.18 2.81
N LEU A 130 1.55 -0.44 2.39
CA LEU A 130 0.39 0.27 1.87
C LEU A 130 -0.25 1.18 2.94
N ILE A 131 -0.25 0.78 4.21
CA ILE A 131 -0.73 1.64 5.32
C ILE A 131 0.04 2.95 5.32
N GLY A 132 1.37 2.89 5.24
CA GLY A 132 2.24 4.06 5.19
C GLY A 132 1.99 4.92 3.94
N ALA A 133 1.86 4.29 2.76
CA ALA A 133 1.57 5.00 1.52
C ALA A 133 0.23 5.76 1.59
N LEU A 134 -0.83 5.10 2.08
CA LEU A 134 -2.15 5.70 2.28
C LEU A 134 -2.14 6.82 3.33
N ALA A 135 -1.44 6.61 4.45
CA ALA A 135 -1.34 7.61 5.52
C ALA A 135 -0.63 8.88 5.05
N ALA A 136 0.41 8.73 4.24
CA ALA A 136 1.11 9.85 3.62
C ALA A 136 0.29 10.55 2.52
N GLY A 137 -0.77 9.91 2.00
CA GLY A 137 -1.67 10.48 0.98
C GLY A 137 -1.28 10.14 -0.45
N ASN A 138 -0.64 8.99 -0.67
CA ASN A 138 -0.24 8.52 -1.99
C ASN A 138 -1.32 7.64 -2.63
N CYS A 139 -1.32 7.59 -3.95
CA CYS A 139 -1.85 6.46 -4.70
C CYS A 139 -0.86 5.29 -4.60
N ALA A 140 -1.31 4.05 -4.82
CA ALA A 140 -0.45 2.88 -4.71
C ALA A 140 -0.73 1.81 -5.76
N ILE A 141 0.34 1.15 -6.19
CA ILE A 141 0.28 -0.09 -6.97
C ILE A 141 0.92 -1.20 -6.13
N LEU A 142 0.20 -2.30 -5.94
CA LEU A 142 0.70 -3.50 -5.30
C LEU A 142 1.09 -4.53 -6.37
N LYS A 143 2.31 -5.07 -6.26
CA LYS A 143 2.76 -6.24 -7.01
C LYS A 143 3.01 -7.37 -6.01
N PRO A 144 1.99 -8.19 -5.68
CA PRO A 144 2.19 -9.38 -4.86
C PRO A 144 3.03 -10.42 -5.61
N SER A 145 3.70 -11.30 -4.86
CA SER A 145 4.57 -12.31 -5.45
C SER A 145 3.78 -13.41 -6.17
N GLU A 146 4.19 -13.72 -7.39
CA GLU A 146 3.72 -14.83 -8.21
C GLU A 146 4.03 -16.21 -7.60
N LEU A 147 4.98 -16.29 -6.66
CA LEU A 147 5.33 -17.52 -5.93
C LEU A 147 4.32 -17.84 -4.81
N ALA A 148 3.39 -16.94 -4.51
CA ALA A 148 2.26 -17.13 -3.61
C ALA A 148 0.92 -16.91 -4.37
N PRO A 149 0.61 -17.72 -5.40
CA PRO A 149 -0.44 -17.39 -6.37
C PRO A 149 -1.85 -17.32 -5.77
N ASN A 150 -2.16 -18.12 -4.74
CA ASN A 150 -3.46 -18.04 -4.07
C ASN A 150 -3.55 -16.76 -3.24
N SER A 151 -2.50 -16.44 -2.47
CA SER A 151 -2.42 -15.22 -1.68
C SER A 151 -2.48 -13.96 -2.56
N ALA A 152 -1.73 -13.93 -3.66
CA ALA A 152 -1.74 -12.84 -4.63
C ALA A 152 -3.13 -12.61 -5.25
N THR A 153 -3.83 -13.69 -5.62
CA THR A 153 -5.21 -13.62 -6.14
C THR A 153 -6.16 -13.05 -5.09
N ILE A 154 -6.03 -13.47 -3.83
CA ILE A 154 -6.85 -12.96 -2.73
C ILE A 154 -6.55 -11.48 -2.44
N ILE A 155 -5.29 -11.05 -2.49
CA ILE A 155 -4.91 -9.64 -2.37
C ILE A 155 -5.61 -8.82 -3.45
N ALA A 156 -5.50 -9.21 -4.72
CA ALA A 156 -6.16 -8.48 -5.82
C ALA A 156 -7.67 -8.33 -5.58
N LYS A 157 -8.34 -9.43 -5.26
CA LYS A 157 -9.79 -9.44 -5.04
C LYS A 157 -10.23 -8.61 -3.83
N MET A 158 -9.50 -8.69 -2.73
CA MET A 158 -9.89 -7.98 -1.51
C MET A 158 -9.53 -6.50 -1.56
N VAL A 159 -8.39 -6.13 -2.15
CA VAL A 159 -8.01 -4.73 -2.36
C VAL A 159 -9.05 -4.01 -3.22
N GLU A 160 -9.46 -4.61 -4.35
CA GLU A 160 -10.49 -4.04 -5.22
C GLU A 160 -11.85 -3.88 -4.51
N ARG A 161 -12.17 -4.78 -3.57
CA ARG A 161 -13.43 -4.76 -2.84
C ARG A 161 -13.48 -3.73 -1.72
N TYR A 162 -12.38 -3.53 -0.99
CA TYR A 162 -12.37 -2.73 0.24
C TYR A 162 -11.77 -1.34 0.03
N LEU A 163 -10.80 -1.20 -0.87
CA LEU A 163 -10.09 0.06 -1.09
C LEU A 163 -10.59 0.75 -2.34
N ASP A 164 -10.28 2.04 -2.46
CA ASP A 164 -10.65 2.86 -3.59
C ASP A 164 -9.88 2.43 -4.86
N PRO A 165 -10.53 1.78 -5.84
CA PRO A 165 -9.84 1.24 -7.01
C PRO A 165 -9.32 2.35 -7.92
N SER A 166 -9.76 3.60 -7.75
CA SER A 166 -9.19 4.74 -8.49
C SER A 166 -7.82 5.16 -7.96
N CYS A 167 -7.43 4.74 -6.75
CA CYS A 167 -6.19 5.15 -6.08
C CYS A 167 -5.29 3.97 -5.67
N VAL A 168 -5.83 2.77 -5.54
CA VAL A 168 -5.07 1.56 -5.18
C VAL A 168 -5.31 0.47 -6.22
N ARG A 169 -4.23 0.04 -6.88
CA ARG A 169 -4.29 -0.99 -7.93
C ARG A 169 -3.42 -2.18 -7.57
N VAL A 170 -3.80 -3.35 -8.08
CA VAL A 170 -3.01 -4.57 -7.94
C VAL A 170 -2.63 -5.06 -9.34
N VAL A 171 -1.35 -5.31 -9.54
CA VAL A 171 -0.81 -5.87 -10.78
C VAL A 171 -0.28 -7.26 -10.48
N LEU A 172 -0.91 -8.25 -11.10
CA LEU A 172 -0.56 -9.66 -10.96
C LEU A 172 0.36 -10.06 -12.11
N GLY A 173 1.40 -10.82 -11.81
CA GLY A 173 2.34 -11.29 -12.82
C GLY A 173 3.74 -11.47 -12.27
N ALA A 174 4.65 -11.83 -13.15
CA ALA A 174 6.02 -12.19 -12.81
C ALA A 174 6.99 -11.08 -13.24
N VAL A 175 8.07 -11.47 -13.91
CA VAL A 175 9.16 -10.57 -14.32
C VAL A 175 8.66 -9.50 -15.28
N ASP A 176 7.90 -9.84 -16.31
CA ASP A 176 7.51 -8.89 -17.36
C ASP A 176 6.63 -7.75 -16.82
N GLN A 177 5.65 -8.07 -15.95
CA GLN A 177 4.81 -7.05 -15.32
C GLN A 177 5.63 -6.20 -14.33
N THR A 178 6.56 -6.81 -13.60
CA THR A 178 7.47 -6.07 -12.70
C THR A 178 8.32 -5.09 -13.51
N GLN A 179 8.90 -5.52 -14.63
CA GLN A 179 9.71 -4.68 -15.51
C GLN A 179 8.88 -3.56 -16.16
N ALA A 180 7.64 -3.84 -16.54
CA ALA A 180 6.74 -2.82 -17.05
C ALA A 180 6.39 -1.77 -15.98
N LEU A 181 6.16 -2.20 -14.74
CA LEU A 181 5.92 -1.29 -13.61
C LEU A 181 7.13 -0.42 -13.29
N LEU A 182 8.33 -0.98 -13.31
CA LEU A 182 9.59 -0.25 -13.04
C LEU A 182 9.93 0.78 -14.12
N LYS A 183 9.38 0.63 -15.34
CA LYS A 183 9.46 1.63 -16.42
C LYS A 183 8.39 2.72 -16.32
N GLY A 184 7.40 2.54 -15.44
CA GLY A 184 6.34 3.51 -15.20
C GLY A 184 6.81 4.72 -14.41
N ASP A 185 5.97 5.75 -14.40
CA ASP A 185 6.21 7.01 -13.70
C ASP A 185 5.85 6.86 -12.20
N ILE A 186 6.70 6.15 -11.45
CA ILE A 186 6.57 5.95 -10.01
C ILE A 186 7.28 7.07 -9.24
N ASP A 187 6.69 7.53 -8.14
CA ASP A 187 7.29 8.56 -7.28
C ASP A 187 7.99 7.95 -6.05
N HIS A 188 7.64 6.71 -5.70
CA HIS A 188 8.30 5.97 -4.62
C HIS A 188 8.23 4.46 -4.87
N LEU A 189 9.30 3.73 -4.56
CA LEU A 189 9.37 2.26 -4.66
C LEU A 189 9.66 1.66 -3.29
N PHE A 190 8.79 0.75 -2.84
CA PHE A 190 9.02 -0.11 -1.70
C PHE A 190 9.17 -1.56 -2.17
N TYR A 191 10.37 -2.12 -2.05
CA TYR A 191 10.66 -3.49 -2.45
C TYR A 191 11.06 -4.31 -1.23
N THR A 192 10.47 -5.50 -1.10
CA THR A 192 10.99 -6.54 -0.19
C THR A 192 11.29 -7.79 -1.00
N GLY A 193 12.52 -8.27 -0.89
CA GLY A 193 12.97 -9.48 -1.57
C GLY A 193 14.48 -9.65 -1.46
N SER A 194 15.08 -10.27 -2.47
CA SER A 194 16.50 -10.61 -2.48
C SER A 194 17.38 -9.46 -2.95
N THR A 195 18.67 -9.48 -2.60
CA THR A 195 19.67 -8.49 -3.04
C THR A 195 20.06 -8.57 -4.51
N MET A 196 19.81 -9.72 -5.17
CA MET A 196 20.23 -9.96 -6.57
C MET A 196 19.23 -9.46 -7.62
N VAL A 197 18.02 -9.08 -7.21
CA VAL A 197 16.87 -8.78 -8.09
C VAL A 197 16.65 -7.28 -8.17
#